data_AF-A0A101LQU5-F1
#
_entry.id   AF-A0A101LQU5-F1
#
_cell.length_a   1.000
_cell.length_b   1.000
_cell.length_c   1.000
_cell.angle_alpha   90.00
_cell.angle_beta   90.00
_cell.angle_gamma   90.00
#
_symmetry.space_group_name_H-M   'P 1'
#
loop_
_entity.id
_entity.type
_entity.pdbx_description
1 polymer ?
#
loop_
_entity_poly.entity_id
_entity_poly.type
_entity_poly.pdbx_seq_one_letter_code
_entity_poly.pdbx_strand_id
1 'polypeptide(L)'
;MAAITQRFFGILGSALSFVAIPLRRPVVAEPIDLCSTNREPELEHPPVLETWSESTDDAPVEPEQLSIEAQVDELFHQACLSYPTYEVMVNKAFAASMRRVFGDDEQGSEDAIKAFAYAREEFYYLSPDEEEHLDQENAANGICGHGLDNRICPRGCGEID
;
A
#
# COMPACT_ATOMS: atom_id res chain seq x y z
N MET A 1 4.22 -31.06 -49.35
CA MET A 1 2.96 -31.63 -48.82
C MET A 1 3.25 -32.21 -47.45
N ALA A 2 2.71 -31.64 -46.38
CA ALA A 2 2.80 -32.18 -45.03
C ALA A 2 1.41 -32.06 -44.40
N ALA A 3 0.93 -33.14 -43.77
CA ALA A 3 -0.46 -33.24 -43.32
C ALA A 3 -0.66 -32.62 -41.94
N ILE A 4 -1.76 -31.88 -41.78
CA ILE A 4 -2.28 -31.42 -40.50
C ILE A 4 -3.13 -32.53 -39.90
N THR A 5 -2.84 -32.95 -38.67
CA THR A 5 -3.72 -33.81 -37.87
C THR A 5 -3.95 -33.20 -36.50
N GLN A 6 -5.12 -32.58 -36.35
CA GLN A 6 -5.66 -32.15 -35.06
C GLN A 6 -5.88 -33.36 -34.15
N ARG A 7 -5.71 -33.19 -32.84
CA ARG A 7 -6.22 -34.14 -31.84
C ARG A 7 -7.26 -33.47 -30.97
N PHE A 8 -8.43 -34.11 -30.93
CA PHE A 8 -9.62 -33.66 -30.24
C PHE A 8 -9.54 -33.84 -28.72
N PHE A 9 -10.26 -32.95 -28.03
CA PHE A 9 -10.93 -33.10 -26.75
C PHE A 9 -10.87 -34.46 -26.03
N GLY A 10 -10.50 -34.40 -24.75
CA GLY A 10 -10.69 -35.48 -23.77
C GLY A 10 -10.93 -34.91 -22.38
N ILE A 11 -12.11 -34.36 -22.13
CA ILE A 11 -12.52 -33.91 -20.78
C ILE A 11 -12.91 -35.15 -19.97
N LEU A 12 -12.04 -35.60 -19.08
CA LEU A 12 -12.33 -36.63 -18.08
C LEU A 12 -12.73 -35.93 -16.76
N GLY A 13 -13.96 -36.16 -16.32
CA GLY A 13 -14.53 -35.47 -15.17
C GLY A 13 -13.99 -35.98 -13.83
N SER A 14 -13.52 -35.07 -12.99
CA SER A 14 -13.31 -35.32 -11.56
C SER A 14 -14.63 -35.25 -10.82
N ALA A 15 -15.06 -36.36 -10.22
CA ALA A 15 -16.21 -36.40 -9.32
C ALA A 15 -15.85 -35.70 -7.99
N LEU A 16 -16.37 -34.50 -7.77
CA LEU A 16 -16.25 -33.79 -6.50
C LEU A 16 -17.27 -34.35 -5.50
N SER A 17 -16.78 -35.09 -4.51
CA SER A 17 -17.58 -35.50 -3.34
C SER A 17 -17.91 -34.28 -2.48
N PHE A 18 -19.16 -33.83 -2.52
CA PHE A 18 -19.68 -32.83 -1.60
C PHE A 18 -19.76 -33.39 -0.17
N VAL A 19 -18.78 -33.07 0.66
CA VAL A 19 -18.90 -33.22 2.12
C VAL A 19 -19.73 -32.04 2.63
N ALA A 20 -20.90 -32.32 3.20
CA ALA A 20 -21.78 -31.29 3.73
C ALA A 20 -21.17 -30.62 4.97
N ILE A 21 -20.73 -29.37 4.82
CA ILE A 21 -20.27 -28.54 5.94
C ILE A 21 -21.51 -28.07 6.73
N PRO A 22 -21.64 -28.37 8.03
CA PRO A 22 -22.77 -27.90 8.82
C PRO A 22 -22.67 -26.38 9.01
N LEU A 23 -23.68 -25.65 8.50
CA LEU A 23 -23.80 -24.21 8.68
C LEU A 23 -23.87 -23.86 10.16
N ARG A 24 -22.81 -23.24 10.71
CA ARG A 24 -22.88 -22.60 12.02
C ARG A 24 -23.91 -21.47 11.97
N ARG A 25 -24.79 -21.41 12.98
CA ARG A 25 -25.73 -20.30 13.14
C ARG A 25 -24.95 -19.00 13.32
N PRO A 26 -25.42 -17.87 12.77
CA PRO A 26 -24.85 -16.57 13.10
C PRO A 26 -25.07 -16.31 14.60
N VAL A 27 -24.00 -15.92 15.29
CA VAL A 27 -24.11 -15.32 16.62
C VAL A 27 -24.65 -13.91 16.41
N VAL A 28 -25.83 -13.63 16.95
CA VAL A 28 -26.35 -12.27 16.98
C VAL A 28 -25.51 -11.49 17.99
N ALA A 29 -24.73 -10.51 17.52
CA ALA A 29 -24.07 -9.56 18.39
C ALA A 29 -25.13 -8.58 18.92
N GLU A 30 -25.30 -8.52 20.24
CA GLU A 30 -26.19 -7.56 20.88
C GLU A 30 -25.58 -6.15 20.81
N PRO A 31 -26.39 -5.08 20.71
CA PRO A 31 -25.89 -3.72 20.63
C PRO A 31 -25.25 -3.31 21.97
N ILE A 32 -23.96 -2.96 21.93
CA ILE A 32 -23.25 -2.37 23.06
C ILE A 32 -23.71 -0.92 23.26
N ASP A 33 -24.42 -0.66 24.36
CA ASP A 33 -24.81 0.68 24.78
C ASP A 33 -23.59 1.44 25.33
N LEU A 34 -23.10 2.39 24.54
CA LEU A 34 -21.91 3.18 24.84
C LEU A 34 -22.19 4.39 25.77
N CYS A 35 -23.41 4.56 26.29
CA CYS A 35 -23.85 5.84 26.87
C CYS A 35 -24.06 5.87 28.40
N SER A 36 -23.54 4.91 29.17
CA SER A 36 -23.51 4.94 30.65
C SER A 36 -22.38 4.07 31.19
N THR A 37 -21.32 4.60 31.82
CA THR A 37 -21.38 5.46 33.02
C THR A 37 -20.14 6.37 33.16
N ASN A 38 -20.37 7.66 33.44
CA ASN A 38 -19.31 8.52 34.00
C ASN A 38 -19.06 8.13 35.46
N ARG A 39 -17.95 7.44 35.73
CA ARG A 39 -17.36 7.35 37.08
C ARG A 39 -15.85 7.16 36.98
N GLU A 40 -15.14 8.28 36.98
CA GLU A 40 -13.70 8.31 37.17
C GLU A 40 -13.37 7.75 38.58
N PRO A 41 -12.47 6.76 38.71
CA PRO A 41 -11.72 6.58 39.95
C PRO A 41 -10.58 7.60 39.97
N GLU A 42 -10.43 8.34 41.08
CA GLU A 42 -9.25 9.17 41.33
C GLU A 42 -7.98 8.30 41.22
N LEU A 43 -7.24 8.48 40.12
CA LEU A 43 -5.87 8.00 40.02
C LEU A 43 -4.98 8.97 40.78
N GLU A 44 -4.65 8.62 42.03
CA GLU A 44 -3.63 9.33 42.79
C GLU A 44 -2.33 9.34 41.98
N HIS A 45 -1.96 10.53 41.46
CA HIS A 45 -0.76 10.68 40.66
C HIS A 45 0.48 10.35 41.52
N PRO A 46 1.29 9.33 41.17
CA PRO A 46 2.56 9.13 41.83
C PRO A 46 3.46 10.36 41.56
N PRO A 47 4.31 10.76 42.51
CA PRO A 47 5.17 11.93 42.33
C PRO A 47 6.07 11.72 41.11
N VAL A 48 6.07 12.71 40.21
CA VAL A 48 6.97 12.74 39.05
C VAL A 48 8.40 12.78 39.56
N LEU A 49 9.09 11.65 39.50
CA LEU A 49 10.54 11.59 39.67
C LEU A 49 11.15 12.15 38.39
N GLU A 50 11.39 13.46 38.39
CA GLU A 50 12.19 14.15 37.38
C GLU A 50 13.66 13.70 37.50
N THR A 51 13.94 12.54 36.92
CA THR A 51 15.28 12.16 36.48
C THR A 51 15.21 11.66 35.04
N TRP A 52 14.67 12.50 34.15
CA TRP A 52 15.08 12.47 32.76
C TRP A 52 16.54 12.93 32.75
N SER A 53 17.46 11.97 32.86
CA SER A 53 18.86 12.21 32.60
C SER A 53 18.98 12.51 31.11
N GLU A 54 19.02 13.80 30.77
CA GLU A 54 19.33 14.30 29.44
C GLU A 54 20.78 13.92 29.12
N SER A 55 20.95 12.69 28.61
CA SER A 55 22.22 12.15 28.16
C SER A 55 22.52 12.72 26.78
N THR A 56 23.03 13.95 26.74
CA THR A 56 23.68 14.51 25.54
C THR A 56 25.05 13.86 25.34
N ASP A 57 25.03 12.56 25.08
CA ASP A 57 26.12 11.82 24.44
C ASP A 57 25.83 11.76 22.93
N ASP A 58 25.66 12.93 22.30
CA ASP A 58 25.71 13.10 20.85
C ASP A 58 27.17 12.86 20.39
N ALA A 59 27.56 11.59 20.40
CA ALA A 59 28.67 11.12 19.62
C ALA A 59 28.41 11.46 18.14
N PRO A 60 29.43 11.83 17.35
CA PRO A 60 29.25 12.05 15.92
C PRO A 60 28.76 10.75 15.28
N VAL A 61 27.47 10.70 14.95
CA VAL A 61 26.91 9.67 14.08
C VAL A 61 27.46 9.96 12.68
N GLU A 62 28.60 9.34 12.37
CA GLU A 62 29.05 9.14 11.00
C GLU A 62 27.83 8.64 10.19
N PRO A 63 27.55 9.18 9.00
CA PRO A 63 26.33 8.85 8.28
C PRO A 63 26.33 7.37 7.90
N GLU A 64 25.62 6.55 8.69
CA GLU A 64 25.43 5.14 8.40
C GLU A 64 24.77 5.01 7.03
N GLN A 65 25.45 4.36 6.10
CA GLN A 65 24.88 4.08 4.79
C GLN A 65 23.75 3.06 4.97
N LEU A 66 22.52 3.55 5.05
CA LEU A 66 21.31 2.73 5.13
C LEU A 66 21.32 1.67 4.02
N SER A 67 20.89 0.45 4.35
CA SER A 67 20.68 -0.60 3.33
C SER A 67 19.67 -0.12 2.30
N ILE A 68 19.73 -0.67 1.08
CA ILE A 68 18.80 -0.32 0.00
C ILE A 68 17.35 -0.55 0.44
N GLU A 69 17.07 -1.66 1.14
CA GLU A 69 15.77 -1.97 1.74
C GLU A 69 15.31 -0.86 2.71
N ALA A 70 16.17 -0.46 3.66
CA ALA A 70 15.85 0.60 4.62
C ALA A 70 15.65 1.99 3.96
N GLN A 71 16.32 2.26 2.84
CA GLN A 71 16.07 3.46 2.04
C GLN A 71 14.69 3.41 1.37
N VAL A 72 14.29 2.26 0.82
CA VAL A 72 12.96 2.06 0.22
C VAL A 72 11.86 2.16 1.28
N ASP A 73 12.05 1.55 2.45
CA ASP A 73 11.14 1.64 3.60
C ASP A 73 10.91 3.11 4.02
N GLU A 74 11.98 3.89 4.13
CA GLU A 74 11.89 5.31 4.50
C GLU A 74 11.14 6.11 3.42
N LEU A 75 11.37 5.85 2.13
CA LEU A 75 10.61 6.50 1.05
C LEU A 75 9.11 6.16 1.12
N PHE A 76 8.75 4.92 1.45
CA PHE A 76 7.36 4.51 1.64
C PHE A 76 6.74 5.12 2.90
N HIS A 77 7.51 5.21 4.00
CA HIS A 77 7.11 5.87 5.24
C HIS A 77 6.81 7.36 5.02
N GLN A 78 7.69 8.09 4.32
CA GLN A 78 7.48 9.49 3.99
C GLN A 78 6.28 9.70 3.06
N ALA A 79 6.00 8.77 2.14
CA ALA A 79 4.78 8.79 1.33
C ALA A 79 3.51 8.60 2.20
N CYS A 80 3.54 7.67 3.15
CA CYS A 80 2.45 7.46 4.13
C CYS A 80 2.18 8.72 4.98
N LEU A 81 3.24 9.39 5.47
CA LEU A 81 3.12 10.65 6.22
C LEU A 81 2.53 11.79 5.37
N SER A 82 2.85 11.82 4.07
CA SER A 82 2.38 12.85 3.14
C SER A 82 0.91 12.67 2.73
N TYR A 83 0.41 11.43 2.66
CA TYR A 83 -0.92 11.10 2.15
C TYR A 83 -1.68 10.08 3.03
N PRO A 84 -1.94 10.38 4.32
CA PRO A 84 -2.41 9.41 5.30
C PRO A 84 -3.83 8.86 5.08
N THR A 85 -4.58 9.38 4.10
CA THR A 85 -6.00 9.02 3.87
C THR A 85 -6.26 8.21 2.60
N TYR A 86 -5.31 8.14 1.65
CA TYR A 86 -5.55 7.54 0.33
C TYR A 86 -4.33 6.77 -0.16
N GLU A 87 -4.42 5.43 -0.14
CA GLU A 87 -3.38 4.50 -0.60
C GLU A 87 -2.88 4.80 -2.02
N VAL A 88 -3.76 5.14 -2.96
CA VAL A 88 -3.36 5.52 -4.34
C VAL A 88 -2.42 6.74 -4.36
N MET A 89 -2.62 7.69 -3.45
CA MET A 89 -1.76 8.87 -3.34
C MET A 89 -0.42 8.53 -2.68
N VAL A 90 -0.41 7.64 -1.69
CA VAL A 90 0.81 7.06 -1.12
C VAL A 90 1.62 6.37 -2.22
N ASN A 91 0.99 5.48 -3.00
CA ASN A 91 1.67 4.69 -4.03
C ASN A 91 2.25 5.58 -5.15
N LYS A 92 1.50 6.57 -5.66
CA LYS A 92 2.03 7.52 -6.65
C LYS A 92 3.17 8.39 -6.09
N ALA A 93 3.09 8.81 -4.82
CA ALA A 93 4.14 9.61 -4.17
C ALA A 93 5.41 8.79 -3.88
N PHE A 94 5.24 7.54 -3.45
CA PHE A 94 6.30 6.56 -3.28
C PHE A 94 6.99 6.26 -4.61
N ALA A 95 6.22 5.94 -5.66
CA ALA A 95 6.77 5.62 -6.98
C ALA A 95 7.55 6.79 -7.60
N ALA A 96 7.02 8.02 -7.49
CA ALA A 96 7.73 9.23 -7.89
C ALA A 96 9.01 9.51 -7.06
N SER A 97 9.08 9.01 -5.83
CA SER A 97 10.24 9.17 -4.95
C SER A 97 11.30 8.09 -5.18
N MET A 98 10.89 6.85 -5.45
CA MET A 98 11.77 5.78 -5.96
C MET A 98 12.53 6.23 -7.20
N ARG A 99 11.81 6.76 -8.22
CA ARG A 99 12.44 7.28 -9.45
C ARG A 99 13.39 8.46 -9.21
N ARG A 100 13.08 9.32 -8.23
CA ARG A 100 13.96 10.44 -7.84
C ARG A 100 15.28 9.98 -7.21
N VAL A 101 15.27 8.87 -6.49
CA VAL A 101 16.44 8.36 -5.74
C VAL A 101 17.25 7.35 -6.55
N PHE A 102 16.59 6.36 -7.15
CA PHE A 102 17.23 5.24 -7.86
C PHE A 102 17.29 5.44 -9.39
N GLY A 103 16.62 6.46 -9.92
CA GLY A 103 16.55 6.78 -11.35
C GLY A 103 15.31 6.21 -12.06
N ASP A 104 15.10 6.63 -13.31
CA ASP A 104 13.97 6.16 -14.14
C ASP A 104 14.22 4.78 -14.80
N ASP A 105 15.48 4.33 -14.87
CA ASP A 105 15.85 3.01 -15.40
C ASP A 105 16.01 1.99 -14.26
N GLU A 106 15.00 1.13 -14.08
CA GLU A 106 15.01 0.07 -13.04
C GLU A 106 16.23 -0.86 -13.15
N GLN A 107 16.83 -0.97 -14.34
CA GLN A 107 17.98 -1.84 -14.63
C GLN A 107 19.31 -1.07 -14.71
N GLY A 108 19.31 0.24 -14.46
CA GLY A 108 20.45 1.13 -14.70
C GLY A 108 21.62 0.97 -13.71
N SER A 109 21.38 0.37 -12.54
CA SER A 109 22.42 0.06 -11.55
C SER A 109 22.06 -1.15 -10.69
N GLU A 110 23.04 -1.78 -10.05
CA GLU A 110 22.79 -2.91 -9.13
C GLU A 110 21.90 -2.52 -7.94
N ASP A 111 22.06 -1.30 -7.44
CA ASP A 111 21.26 -0.76 -6.33
C ASP A 111 19.83 -0.45 -6.77
N ALA A 112 19.63 0.11 -7.98
CA ALA A 112 18.30 0.27 -8.56
C ALA A 112 17.59 -1.08 -8.74
N ILE A 113 18.25 -2.08 -9.31
CA ILE A 113 17.67 -3.42 -9.50
C ILE A 113 17.18 -4.00 -8.17
N LYS A 114 17.98 -3.88 -7.10
CA LYS A 114 17.58 -4.33 -5.75
C LYS A 114 16.42 -3.50 -5.19
N ALA A 115 16.49 -2.17 -5.29
CA ALA A 115 15.47 -1.27 -4.78
C ALA A 115 14.10 -1.50 -5.43
N PHE A 116 14.05 -1.58 -6.76
CA PHE A 116 12.81 -1.82 -7.49
C PHE A 116 12.29 -3.25 -7.33
N ALA A 117 13.16 -4.27 -7.24
CA ALA A 117 12.73 -5.62 -6.91
C ALA A 117 12.06 -5.69 -5.52
N TYR A 118 12.69 -5.10 -4.50
CA TYR A 118 12.14 -5.03 -3.14
C TYR A 118 10.83 -4.22 -3.09
N ALA A 119 10.79 -3.06 -3.73
CA ALA A 119 9.59 -2.23 -3.79
C ALA A 119 8.40 -2.91 -4.52
N ARG A 120 8.67 -3.78 -5.50
CA ARG A 120 7.65 -4.59 -6.18
C ARG A 120 7.15 -5.74 -5.31
N GLU A 121 8.01 -6.35 -4.49
CA GLU A 121 7.66 -7.47 -3.60
C GLU A 121 6.85 -7.02 -2.38
N GLU A 122 7.30 -5.99 -1.66
CA GLU A 122 6.67 -5.55 -0.39
C GLU A 122 5.59 -4.47 -0.59
N PHE A 123 5.79 -3.53 -1.52
CA PHE A 123 4.96 -2.32 -1.65
C PHE A 123 4.14 -2.23 -2.94
N TYR A 124 4.08 -3.32 -3.72
CA TYR A 124 3.33 -3.40 -4.99
C TYR A 124 3.68 -2.26 -5.98
N TYR A 125 4.96 -1.85 -6.03
CA TYR A 125 5.44 -0.80 -6.92
C TYR A 125 5.07 -1.06 -8.39
N LEU A 126 4.65 -0.01 -9.08
CA LEU A 126 4.36 0.02 -10.52
C LEU A 126 5.38 0.91 -11.24
N SER A 127 5.91 0.43 -12.37
CA SER A 127 6.69 1.27 -13.29
C SER A 127 5.85 2.41 -13.88
N PRO A 128 6.47 3.47 -14.45
CA PRO A 128 5.76 4.51 -15.18
C PRO A 128 4.77 3.98 -16.24
N ASP A 129 5.16 2.96 -17.00
CA ASP A 129 4.33 2.36 -18.05
C ASP A 129 3.14 1.59 -17.45
N GLU A 130 3.33 0.92 -16.31
CA GLU A 130 2.26 0.24 -15.56
C GLU A 130 1.31 1.25 -14.88
N GLU A 131 1.84 2.36 -14.34
CA GLU A 131 1.06 3.48 -13.81
C GLU A 131 0.21 4.14 -14.91
N GLU A 132 0.79 4.43 -16.09
CA GLU A 132 0.08 5.00 -17.23
C GLU A 132 -0.99 4.04 -17.77
N HIS A 133 -0.69 2.74 -17.87
CA HIS A 133 -1.67 1.74 -18.30
C HIS A 133 -2.86 1.67 -17.33
N LEU A 134 -2.59 1.66 -16.02
CA LEU A 134 -3.63 1.66 -14.99
C LEU A 134 -4.46 2.95 -15.01
N ASP A 135 -3.83 4.13 -15.18
CA ASP A 135 -4.53 5.40 -15.34
C ASP A 135 -5.37 5.45 -16.64
N GLN A 136 -4.92 4.83 -17.72
CA GLN A 136 -5.65 4.69 -18.99
C GLN A 136 -6.87 3.77 -18.84
N GLU A 137 -6.74 2.63 -18.14
CA GLU A 137 -7.87 1.73 -17.81
C GLU A 137 -8.88 2.41 -16.87
N ASN A 138 -8.38 3.12 -15.85
CA ASN A 138 -9.20 3.94 -14.95
C ASN A 138 -9.97 5.01 -15.73
N ALA A 139 -9.32 5.71 -16.67
CA ALA A 139 -9.97 6.70 -17.53
C ALA A 139 -11.05 6.08 -18.43
N ALA A 140 -10.79 4.91 -19.02
CA ALA A 140 -11.79 4.16 -19.80
C ALA A 140 -13.01 3.74 -18.96
N ASN A 141 -12.81 3.50 -17.65
CA ASN A 141 -13.85 3.20 -16.67
C ASN A 141 -14.49 4.47 -16.04
N GLY A 142 -14.03 5.68 -16.39
CA GLY A 142 -14.59 6.96 -15.97
C GLY A 142 -13.99 7.59 -14.69
N ILE A 143 -12.75 7.25 -14.34
CA ILE A 143 -11.97 7.73 -13.18
C ILE A 143 -10.77 8.56 -13.72
N CYS A 144 -10.49 9.80 -13.27
CA CYS A 144 -9.33 10.57 -13.80
C CYS A 144 -8.07 10.26 -12.98
N GLY A 145 -6.93 10.15 -13.67
CA GLY A 145 -5.61 9.87 -13.07
C GLY A 145 -5.14 10.89 -12.02
N HIS A 146 -5.83 12.03 -11.87
CA HIS A 146 -5.59 13.00 -10.79
C HIS A 146 -6.45 12.78 -9.52
N GLY A 147 -7.11 11.62 -9.41
CA GLY A 147 -7.70 11.11 -8.18
C GLY A 147 -9.10 11.67 -7.86
N LEU A 148 -9.57 11.38 -6.63
CA LEU A 148 -10.81 11.94 -6.08
C LEU A 148 -10.57 13.38 -5.60
N ASP A 149 -10.39 14.28 -6.57
CA ASP A 149 -10.66 15.70 -6.37
C ASP A 149 -12.05 15.87 -5.74
N ASN A 150 -12.16 16.71 -4.71
CA ASN A 150 -13.35 16.84 -3.88
C ASN A 150 -14.56 17.53 -4.57
N ARG A 151 -14.46 17.85 -5.87
CA ARG A 151 -15.56 18.37 -6.68
C ARG A 151 -15.65 17.82 -8.10
N ILE A 152 -14.58 17.32 -8.72
CA ILE A 152 -14.60 17.03 -10.16
C ILE A 152 -13.73 15.83 -10.63
N CYS A 153 -14.39 14.76 -11.11
CA CYS A 153 -13.88 13.43 -11.56
C CYS A 153 -14.53 13.06 -12.94
N PRO A 154 -13.88 12.48 -14.00
CA PRO A 154 -14.07 12.79 -15.43
C PRO A 154 -15.22 12.02 -16.09
N ARG A 155 -16.27 11.78 -15.31
CA ARG A 155 -17.59 12.19 -15.77
C ARG A 155 -17.67 13.74 -15.94
N GLY A 156 -16.78 14.49 -15.28
CA GLY A 156 -16.22 15.80 -15.63
C GLY A 156 -15.10 16.22 -14.64
N CYS A 157 -13.85 16.46 -15.07
CA CYS A 157 -12.72 16.93 -14.23
C CYS A 157 -12.46 18.45 -14.39
N GLY A 158 -13.39 19.29 -13.92
CA GLY A 158 -13.20 20.75 -13.74
C GLY A 158 -14.46 21.56 -14.05
N GLU A 159 -15.09 22.19 -13.05
CA GLU A 159 -15.96 23.35 -13.33
C GLU A 159 -15.02 24.49 -13.74
N ILE A 160 -15.13 24.89 -15.01
CA ILE A 160 -14.40 26.02 -15.58
C ILE A 160 -15.19 27.28 -15.24
N ASP A 161 -14.59 28.13 -14.39
CA ASP A 161 -14.83 29.58 -14.33
C ASP A 161 -13.56 30.30 -14.84
#